data_AF-A0A957KD33-F1
#
_entry.id   AF-A0A957KD33-F1
#
_cell.length_a   1.000
_cell.length_b   1.000
_cell.length_c   1.000
_cell.angle_alpha   90.00
_cell.angle_beta   90.00
_cell.angle_gamma   90.00
#
_symmetry.space_group_name_H-M   'P 1'
#
loop_
_entity.id
_entity.type
_entity.pdbx_description
1 polymer ?
#
loop_
_entity_poly.entity_id
_entity_poly.type
_entity_poly.pdbx_seq_one_letter_code
_entity_poly.pdbx_strand_id
1 'polypeptide(L)' 'MVSRLELIEAARGARPLDLAITNVNLVNVFTCEIYPADIGIYGDRVALVGPAGAYQLEAKATYDGSCKWAAPGF' A
#
# COMPACT_ATOMS: atom_id res chain seq x y z
N MET A 1 2.25 18.65 5.10
CA MET A 1 0.95 18.15 4.59
C MET A 1 1.19 17.72 3.16
N VAL A 2 0.98 16.44 2.84
CA VAL A 2 1.16 15.91 1.48
C VAL A 2 0.15 16.57 0.54
N SER A 3 0.59 17.10 -0.59
CA SER A 3 -0.33 17.62 -1.60
C SER A 3 -1.02 16.49 -2.35
N ARG A 4 -2.23 16.73 -2.86
CA ARG A 4 -2.94 15.76 -3.70
C ARG A 4 -2.14 15.36 -4.95
N LEU A 5 -1.37 16.29 -5.51
CA LEU A 5 -0.53 16.03 -6.67
C LEU A 5 0.58 15.04 -6.33
N GLU A 6 1.32 15.27 -5.23
CA GLU A 6 2.40 14.37 -4.80
C GLU A 6 1.87 12.96 -4.50
N LEU A 7 0.67 12.85 -3.90
CA LEU A 7 0.05 11.55 -3.63
C LEU A 7 -0.29 10.80 -4.93
N ILE A 8 -0.83 11.49 -5.94
CA ILE A 8 -1.12 10.92 -7.25
C ILE A 8 0.17 10.49 -7.96
N GLU A 9 1.22 11.29 -7.87
CA GLU A 9 2.54 10.98 -8.45
C GLU A 9 3.13 9.72 -7.79
N ALA A 10 3.06 9.59 -6.46
CA ALA A 10 3.50 8.40 -5.74
C ALA A 10 2.66 7.15 -6.12
N ALA A 11 1.34 7.28 -6.18
CA ALA A 11 0.45 6.19 -6.57
C ALA A 11 0.71 5.67 -8.00
N ARG A 12 1.16 6.56 -8.90
CA ARG A 12 1.52 6.23 -10.28
C ARG A 12 2.95 5.72 -10.45
N GLY A 13 3.76 5.69 -9.38
CA GLY A 13 5.18 5.33 -9.43
C GLY A 13 6.09 6.43 -10.01
N ALA A 14 5.61 7.66 -10.17
CA ALA A 14 6.44 8.80 -10.58
C ALA A 14 7.27 9.38 -9.41
N ARG A 15 6.98 8.93 -8.18
CA ARG A 15 7.76 9.20 -6.97
C ARG A 15 7.86 7.92 -6.14
N PRO A 16 8.99 7.71 -5.43
CA PRO A 16 9.09 6.60 -4.50
C PRO A 16 8.15 6.81 -3.31
N LEU A 17 7.55 5.70 -2.87
CA LEU A 17 6.76 5.62 -1.65
C LEU A 17 7.67 5.76 -0.42
N ASP A 18 7.09 6.12 0.72
CA ASP A 18 7.83 6.09 1.99
C ASP A 18 7.90 4.65 2.52
N LEU A 19 6.81 3.89 2.37
CA LEU A 19 6.73 2.49 2.78
C LEU A 19 5.90 1.69 1.78
N ALA A 20 6.43 0.53 1.36
CA ALA A 20 5.66 -0.51 0.70
C ALA A 20 5.44 -1.68 1.68
N ILE A 21 4.20 -2.08 1.87
CA ILE A 21 3.83 -3.29 2.62
C ILE A 21 3.38 -4.32 1.58
N THR A 22 4.14 -5.40 1.41
CA THR A 22 3.89 -6.37 0.33
C THR A 22 3.37 -7.70 0.85
N ASN A 23 2.72 -8.48 -0.01
CA ASN A 23 2.32 -9.87 0.25
C ASN A 23 1.40 -10.06 1.48
N VAL A 24 0.60 -9.05 1.84
CA VAL A 24 -0.35 -9.17 2.95
C VAL A 24 -1.66 -9.80 2.50
N ASN A 25 -2.34 -10.47 3.44
CA ASN A 25 -3.78 -10.75 3.29
C ASN A 25 -4.56 -9.53 3.79
N LEU A 26 -5.04 -8.69 2.88
CA LEU A 26 -5.80 -7.49 3.23
C LEU A 26 -7.22 -7.87 3.66
N VAL A 27 -7.60 -7.44 4.86
CA VAL A 27 -8.96 -7.54 5.37
C VAL A 27 -9.75 -6.34 4.88
N ASN A 28 -10.53 -6.53 3.82
CA ASN A 28 -11.41 -5.50 3.31
C ASN A 28 -12.70 -5.48 4.14
N VAL A 29 -12.75 -4.59 5.12
CA VAL A 29 -13.90 -4.43 6.03
C VAL A 29 -15.15 -3.86 5.37
N PHE A 30 -15.03 -3.33 4.14
CA PHE A 30 -16.19 -2.84 3.38
C PHE A 30 -16.89 -3.97 2.62
N THR A 31 -16.13 -4.89 2.01
CA THR A 31 -16.69 -6.04 1.26
C THR A 31 -16.75 -7.33 2.06
N CYS A 32 -16.15 -7.38 3.25
CA CYS A 32 -15.98 -8.57 4.08
C CYS A 32 -15.11 -9.67 3.42
N GLU A 33 -14.26 -9.30 2.47
CA GLU A 33 -13.33 -10.21 1.80
C GLU A 33 -11.94 -10.13 2.40
N ILE A 34 -11.19 -11.23 2.26
CA ILE A 34 -9.76 -11.26 2.53
C ILE A 34 -9.05 -11.64 1.24
N TYR A 35 -8.14 -10.79 0.77
CA TYR A 35 -7.41 -11.03 -0.48
C TYR A 35 -5.95 -10.58 -0.43
N PRO A 36 -5.05 -11.21 -1.21
CA PRO A 36 -3.65 -10.79 -1.29
C PRO A 36 -3.50 -9.39 -1.89
N ALA A 37 -2.73 -8.52 -1.22
CA ALA A 37 -2.52 -7.16 -1.68
C ALA A 37 -1.13 -6.62 -1.30
N ASP A 38 -0.70 -5.60 -2.05
CA ASP A 38 0.37 -4.69 -1.68
C ASP A 38 -0.21 -3.30 -1.37
N ILE A 39 0.35 -2.62 -0.38
CA ILE A 39 -0.09 -1.31 0.10
C ILE A 39 1.09 -0.34 0.02
N GLY A 40 0.89 0.78 -0.66
CA GLY A 40 1.86 1.87 -0.74
C GLY A 40 1.46 3.05 0.14
N ILE A 41 2.40 3.52 0.96
CA ILE A 41 2.23 4.67 1.86
C ILE A 41 3.13 5.82 1.41
N TYR A 42 2.57 7.03 1.38
CA TYR A 42 3.31 8.27 1.13
C TYR A 42 2.87 9.34 2.13
N GLY A 43 3.81 9.81 2.96
CA GLY A 43 3.57 10.63 4.13
C GLY A 43 2.60 9.97 5.11
N ASP A 44 1.48 10.63 5.36
CA ASP A 44 0.40 10.19 6.26
C ASP A 44 -0.82 9.62 5.51
N ARG A 45 -0.62 9.16 4.26
CA ARG A 45 -1.69 8.68 3.38
C ARG A 45 -1.34 7.35 2.72
N VAL A 46 -2.37 6.52 2.55
CA VAL A 46 -2.33 5.39 1.64
C VAL A 46 -2.37 5.94 0.21
N ALA A 47 -1.30 5.74 -0.55
CA ALA A 47 -1.19 6.17 -1.93
C ALA A 47 -1.86 5.17 -2.88
N LEU A 48 -1.70 3.88 -2.60
CA LEU A 48 -2.26 2.80 -3.41
C LEU A 48 -2.52 1.54 -2.60
N VAL A 49 -3.48 0.76 -3.08
CA VAL A 49 -3.72 -0.64 -2.70
C VAL A 49 -3.96 -1.41 -3.98
N GLY A 50 -3.21 -2.47 -4.22
CA GLY A 50 -3.30 -3.27 -5.43
C GLY A 50 -3.12 -4.76 -5.16
N PRO A 51 -3.45 -5.64 -6.13
CA PRO A 51 -3.17 -7.06 -5.99
C PRO A 51 -1.67 -7.31 -5.76
N ALA A 52 -1.34 -8.27 -4.91
CA ALA A 52 0.05 -8.57 -4.57
C ALA A 52 0.88 -8.90 -5.82
N GLY A 53 2.03 -8.22 -5.97
CA GLY A 53 2.95 -8.41 -7.10
C GLY A 53 2.47 -7.82 -8.43
N ALA A 54 1.31 -7.14 -8.49
CA ALA A 54 0.82 -6.54 -9.73
C ALA A 54 1.68 -5.35 -10.20
N TYR A 55 2.40 -4.71 -9.28
CA TYR A 55 3.22 -3.53 -9.55
C TYR A 55 4.61 -3.71 -8.93
N GLN A 56 5.63 -3.19 -9.62
CA GLN A 56 6.94 -2.99 -9.00
C GLN A 56 6.90 -1.70 -8.18
N LEU A 57 6.90 -1.83 -6.86
CA LEU A 57 6.84 -0.69 -5.95
C LEU A 57 8.24 -0.21 -5.59
N GLU A 58 8.54 1.04 -5.95
CA GLU A 58 9.71 1.75 -5.42
C GLU A 58 9.35 2.43 -4.09
N ALA A 59 10.04 2.06 -3.02
CA ALA A 59 9.81 2.62 -1.69
C ALA A 59 11.12 2.80 -0.91
N LYS A 60 11.14 3.76 0.01
CA LYS A 60 12.28 3.97 0.93
C LYS A 60 12.44 2.80 1.90
N ALA A 61 11.33 2.18 2.29
CA ALA A 61 11.29 1.00 3.13
C ALA A 61 10.28 0.00 2.57
N THR A 62 10.58 -1.29 2.75
CA THR A 62 9.67 -2.37 2.39
C THR A 62 9.46 -3.27 3.59
N TYR A 63 8.21 -3.63 3.84
CA TYR A 63 7.82 -4.62 4.83
C TYR A 63 7.16 -5.80 4.13
N ASP A 64 7.77 -6.98 4.24
CA ASP A 64 7.18 -8.22 3.75
C ASP A 64 6.15 -8.75 4.75
N GLY A 65 4.88 -8.68 4.36
CA GLY A 65 3.72 -9.12 5.12
C GLY A 65 3.28 -10.54 4.83
N SER A 66 4.13 -11.35 4.18
CA SER A 66 3.85 -12.77 3.92
C SER A 66 3.36 -13.48 5.20
N CYS A 67 2.32 -14.29 5.05
CA CYS A 67 1.64 -15.01 6.14
C CYS A 67 1.03 -14.12 7.23
N LYS A 68 0.83 -12.82 6.98
CA LYS A 68 0.19 -11.87 7.90
C LYS A 68 -1.07 -11.26 7.27
N TRP A 69 -1.82 -10.57 8.11
CA TRP A 69 -3.02 -9.82 7.73
C TRP A 69 -2.78 -8.33 7.91
N ALA A 70 -3.32 -7.54 6.99
CA ALA A 70 -3.41 -6.09 7.11
C ALA A 70 -4.88 -5.71 7.35
N ALA A 71 -5.12 -4.94 8.41
CA ALA A 71 -6.44 -4.40 8.73
C ALA A 71 -6.29 -2.90 9.06
N PRO A 72 -7.34 -2.09 8.83
CA PRO A 72 -7.38 -0.73 9.37
C PRO A 72 -7.17 -0.73 10.89
N GLY A 73 -6.52 0.31 11.41
CA GLY A 73 -6.34 0.51 12.84
C GLY A 73 -7.69 0.73 13.56
N PHE A 74 -7.67 0.56 14.88
CA PHE A 74 -8.82 0.79 15.77
C PHE A 74 -9.05 2.26 16.06
#